data_AF-A0ABD1YE72-F1
#
_entry.id   AF-A0ABD1YE72-F1
#
_cell.length_a   1.000
_cell.length_b   1.000
_cell.length_c   1.000
_cell.angle_alpha   90.00
_cell.angle_beta   90.00
_cell.angle_gamma   90.00
#
_symmetry.space_group_name_H-M   'P 1'
#
loop_
_entity.id
_entity.type
_entity.pdbx_description
1 polymer ?
#
loop_
_entity_poly.entity_id
_entity_poly.type
_entity_poly.pdbx_seq_one_letter_code
_entity_poly.pdbx_strand_id
1 'polypeptide(L)'
;MRVPVWSYPIKGFYFFFRHGHRLMQHVIRFVIEVIAATVGILFLLFYGTFVSQRDFLDRFLPDWLGVPGTIALIILETAIAVVLLFQYRLEVAQHNLFISVLAIRDVRVEPVTPDEREWLQERLIPQLVGVPAHAPMKKISKKKKNQKYLSSVLTEGQHPIMRYILTLPLNFIPVAGSALFCWLNSFPTAVGLHEHYYSELKGLTPEEFSAVVHAKKPQYQHFGVVASAFSLVPGLDVILILTNAVGAALWAADMEKTQGTIKSKWALEKFDKGGRSYGTFRPSSSGESSHC
;
A
#
# COMPACT_ATOMS: atom_id res chain seq x y z
N MET A 1 19.33 21.00 -4.44
CA MET A 1 19.62 19.80 -3.62
C MET A 1 18.54 18.76 -3.87
N ARG A 2 18.90 17.49 -4.09
CA ARG A 2 17.89 16.42 -4.27
C ARG A 2 17.18 16.20 -2.95
N VAL A 3 15.87 16.38 -2.97
CA VAL A 3 15.01 16.10 -1.82
C VAL A 3 15.04 14.59 -1.56
N PRO A 4 15.32 14.14 -0.31
CA PRO A 4 15.33 12.72 -0.02
C PRO A 4 13.90 12.15 -0.09
N VAL A 5 13.76 10.96 -0.68
CA VAL A 5 12.44 10.40 -1.02
C VAL A 5 11.56 10.13 0.20
N TRP A 6 12.15 9.75 1.34
CA TRP A 6 11.43 9.56 2.60
C TRP A 6 10.78 10.84 3.15
N SER A 7 11.20 12.03 2.70
CA SER A 7 10.64 13.29 3.18
C SER A 7 9.35 13.70 2.46
N TYR A 8 9.00 13.08 1.34
CA TYR A 8 7.81 13.46 0.56
C TYR A 8 6.49 13.29 1.30
N PRO A 9 6.23 12.20 2.07
CA PRO A 9 5.02 12.10 2.90
C PRO A 9 4.89 13.27 3.89
N ILE A 10 5.98 13.63 4.56
CA ILE A 10 6.03 14.76 5.51
C ILE A 10 5.80 16.08 4.79
N LYS A 11 6.44 16.29 3.64
CA LYS A 11 6.21 17.48 2.81
C LYS A 11 4.77 17.54 2.31
N GLY A 12 4.17 16.40 1.97
CA GLY A 12 2.78 16.27 1.59
C GLY A 12 1.84 16.74 2.69
N PHE A 13 2.10 16.32 3.94
CA PHE A 13 1.38 16.81 5.12
C PHE A 13 1.45 18.34 5.24
N TYR A 14 2.64 18.93 5.26
CA TYR A 14 2.78 20.39 5.36
C TYR A 14 2.17 21.13 4.16
N PHE A 15 2.33 20.60 2.95
CA PHE A 15 1.79 21.17 1.74
C PHE A 15 0.26 21.18 1.74
N PHE A 16 -0.34 20.09 2.23
CA PHE A 16 -1.79 19.93 2.36
C PHE A 16 -2.39 20.99 3.27
N PHE A 17 -1.80 21.25 4.44
CA PHE A 17 -2.29 22.31 5.34
C PHE A 17 -2.01 23.72 4.80
N ARG A 18 -0.89 23.94 4.11
CA ARG A 18 -0.55 25.26 3.55
C ARG A 18 -1.41 25.67 2.36
N HIS A 19 -1.81 24.71 1.51
CA HIS A 19 -2.71 24.95 0.37
C HIS A 19 -4.13 24.44 0.66
N GLY A 20 -4.44 24.30 1.95
CA GLY A 20 -5.62 23.60 2.45
C GLY A 20 -6.93 24.16 1.91
N HIS A 21 -7.07 25.44 1.63
CA HIS A 21 -8.36 26.01 1.23
C HIS A 21 -8.99 25.30 0.00
N ARG A 22 -8.20 24.85 -1.00
CA ARG A 22 -8.72 24.09 -2.16
C ARG A 22 -8.76 22.57 -1.93
N LEU A 23 -7.79 22.03 -1.19
CA LEU A 23 -7.64 20.59 -0.98
C LEU A 23 -8.54 20.07 0.17
N MET A 24 -8.74 20.86 1.22
CA MET A 24 -9.54 20.50 2.40
C MET A 24 -11.01 20.33 2.08
N GLN A 25 -11.57 21.04 1.10
CA GLN A 25 -13.02 20.92 0.81
C GLN A 25 -13.41 19.49 0.43
N HIS A 26 -12.56 18.82 -0.36
CA HIS A 26 -12.74 17.42 -0.75
C HIS A 26 -12.54 16.47 0.45
N VAL A 27 -11.58 16.78 1.32
CA VAL A 27 -11.25 15.95 2.48
C VAL A 27 -12.28 16.08 3.59
N ILE A 28 -12.71 17.29 3.94
CA ILE A 28 -13.69 17.55 5.00
C ILE A 28 -15.02 16.87 4.67
N ARG A 29 -15.49 16.98 3.42
CA ARG A 29 -16.71 16.29 3.00
C ARG A 29 -16.60 14.78 3.17
N PHE A 30 -15.50 14.18 2.70
CA PHE A 30 -15.25 12.75 2.86
C PHE A 30 -15.18 12.34 4.33
N VAL A 31 -14.49 13.10 5.18
CA VAL A 31 -14.36 12.83 6.62
C VAL A 31 -15.71 12.91 7.32
N ILE A 32 -16.53 13.91 7.01
CA ILE A 32 -17.90 14.03 7.55
C ILE A 32 -18.75 12.83 7.14
N GLU A 33 -18.69 12.42 5.86
CA GLU A 33 -19.42 11.24 5.37
C GLU A 33 -18.98 9.96 6.12
N VAL A 34 -17.67 9.76 6.35
CA VAL A 34 -17.14 8.63 7.13
C VAL A 34 -17.62 8.67 8.58
N ILE A 35 -17.54 9.83 9.24
CA ILE A 35 -17.98 9.98 10.64
C ILE A 35 -19.49 9.71 10.75
N ALA A 36 -20.29 10.33 9.89
CA ALA A 36 -21.74 10.16 9.90
C ALA A 36 -22.15 8.70 9.66
N ALA A 37 -21.51 8.01 8.70
CA ALA A 37 -21.76 6.61 8.47
C ALA A 37 -21.30 5.72 9.64
N THR A 38 -20.15 6.01 10.24
CA THR A 38 -19.65 5.27 11.41
C THR A 38 -20.62 5.38 12.58
N VAL A 39 -21.08 6.60 12.89
CA VAL A 39 -22.07 6.85 13.95
C VAL A 39 -23.40 6.17 13.62
N GLY A 40 -23.86 6.25 12.38
CA GLY A 40 -25.11 5.62 11.94
C GLY A 40 -25.07 4.09 12.02
N ILE A 41 -23.98 3.46 11.59
CA ILE A 41 -23.78 2.00 11.66
C ILE A 41 -23.69 1.55 13.12
N LEU A 42 -22.91 2.26 13.94
CA LEU A 42 -22.83 1.96 15.38
C LEU A 42 -24.20 2.03 16.03
N PHE A 43 -24.95 3.10 15.79
CA PHE A 43 -26.30 3.26 16.32
C PHE A 43 -27.20 2.10 15.91
N LEU A 44 -27.18 1.73 14.62
CA LEU A 44 -27.99 0.62 14.09
C LEU A 44 -27.62 -0.72 14.73
N LEU A 45 -26.33 -1.02 14.89
CA LEU A 45 -25.86 -2.28 15.48
C LEU A 45 -26.12 -2.33 16.98
N PHE A 46 -25.80 -1.27 17.72
CA PHE A 46 -26.09 -1.20 19.15
C PHE A 46 -27.59 -1.30 19.44
N TYR A 47 -28.43 -0.64 18.64
CA TYR A 47 -29.88 -0.71 18.84
C TYR A 47 -30.47 -2.06 18.38
N GLY A 48 -30.02 -2.58 17.23
CA GLY A 48 -30.66 -3.72 16.58
C GLY A 48 -30.10 -5.09 16.99
N THR A 49 -28.80 -5.21 17.28
CA THR A 49 -28.13 -6.50 17.45
C THR A 49 -27.54 -6.72 18.82
N PHE A 50 -27.40 -5.69 19.67
CA PHE A 50 -26.69 -5.79 20.95
C PHE A 50 -27.21 -6.90 21.87
N VAL A 51 -28.54 -6.96 22.08
CA VAL A 51 -29.15 -7.99 22.94
C VAL A 51 -28.91 -9.38 22.34
N SER A 52 -29.23 -9.56 21.05
CA SER A 52 -29.05 -10.83 20.35
C SER A 52 -27.60 -11.33 20.34
N GLN A 53 -26.63 -10.42 20.17
CA GLN A 53 -25.20 -10.75 20.17
C GLN A 53 -24.71 -11.08 21.58
N ARG A 54 -25.17 -10.37 22.61
CA ARG A 54 -24.86 -10.69 24.01
C ARG A 54 -25.40 -12.07 24.39
N ASP A 55 -26.67 -12.34 24.13
CA ASP A 55 -27.29 -13.64 24.43
C ASP A 55 -26.63 -14.79 23.65
N PHE A 56 -26.03 -14.47 22.49
CA PHE A 56 -25.18 -15.41 21.77
C PHE A 56 -23.84 -15.66 22.46
N LEU A 57 -23.15 -14.62 22.92
CA LEU A 57 -21.86 -14.75 23.61
C LEU A 57 -21.97 -15.41 24.98
N ASP A 58 -23.03 -15.13 25.73
CA ASP A 58 -23.30 -15.73 27.06
C ASP A 58 -23.47 -17.26 26.98
N ARG A 59 -23.67 -17.84 25.78
CA ARG A 59 -23.67 -19.31 25.57
C ARG A 59 -22.26 -19.94 25.57
N PHE A 60 -21.23 -19.16 25.31
CA PHE A 60 -19.85 -19.64 25.11
C PHE A 60 -18.85 -19.02 26.07
N LEU A 61 -19.13 -17.83 26.61
CA LEU A 61 -18.24 -17.06 27.46
C LEU A 61 -18.87 -16.80 28.84
N PRO A 62 -18.05 -16.56 29.88
CA PRO A 62 -18.56 -16.16 31.19
C PRO A 62 -19.36 -14.86 31.13
N ASP A 63 -20.41 -14.73 31.96
CA ASP A 63 -21.34 -13.59 31.98
C ASP A 63 -20.66 -12.21 32.06
N TRP A 64 -19.55 -12.10 32.79
CA TRP A 64 -18.81 -10.84 32.93
C TRP A 64 -18.17 -10.38 31.62
N LEU A 65 -17.95 -11.30 30.67
CA LEU A 65 -17.35 -11.05 29.36
C LEU A 65 -18.41 -10.83 28.27
N GLY A 66 -19.70 -11.08 28.54
CA GLY A 66 -20.79 -10.89 27.59
C GLY A 66 -20.87 -9.45 27.06
N VAL A 67 -21.02 -8.46 27.93
CA VAL A 67 -21.11 -7.04 27.53
C VAL A 67 -19.82 -6.52 26.86
N PRO A 68 -18.61 -6.69 27.44
CA PRO A 68 -17.37 -6.28 26.78
C PRO A 68 -17.14 -6.98 25.44
N GLY A 69 -17.48 -8.28 25.35
CA GLY A 69 -17.37 -9.06 24.13
C GLY A 69 -18.31 -8.57 23.03
N THR A 70 -19.56 -8.25 23.37
CA THR A 70 -20.53 -7.69 22.41
C THR A 70 -20.07 -6.32 21.92
N ILE A 71 -19.57 -5.45 22.79
CA ILE A 71 -19.04 -4.13 22.38
C ILE A 71 -17.88 -4.32 21.40
N ALA A 72 -16.94 -5.21 21.70
CA ALA A 72 -15.81 -5.50 20.81
C ALA A 72 -16.27 -6.05 19.45
N LEU A 73 -17.27 -6.94 19.43
CA LEU A 73 -17.84 -7.48 18.21
C LEU A 73 -18.50 -6.40 17.35
N ILE A 74 -19.32 -5.52 17.96
CA ILE A 74 -19.97 -4.40 17.25
C ILE A 74 -18.92 -3.43 16.68
N ILE A 75 -17.87 -3.12 17.44
CA ILE A 75 -16.77 -2.27 16.95
C ILE A 75 -16.10 -2.92 15.74
N LEU A 76 -15.84 -4.23 15.79
CA LEU A 76 -15.25 -4.97 14.67
C LEU A 76 -16.17 -4.99 13.44
N GLU A 77 -17.46 -5.28 13.61
CA GLU A 77 -18.46 -5.25 12.53
C GLU A 77 -18.57 -3.86 11.91
N THR A 78 -18.57 -2.82 12.73
CA THR A 78 -18.54 -1.43 12.28
C THR A 78 -17.28 -1.13 11.48
N ALA A 79 -16.10 -1.52 11.96
CA ALA A 79 -14.84 -1.29 11.27
C ALA A 79 -14.83 -1.98 9.90
N ILE A 80 -15.30 -3.23 9.82
CA ILE A 80 -15.45 -3.97 8.56
C ILE A 80 -16.42 -3.25 7.62
N ALA A 81 -17.59 -2.84 8.12
CA ALA A 81 -18.60 -2.14 7.32
C ALA A 81 -18.08 -0.81 6.77
N VAL A 82 -17.41 -0.01 7.60
CA VAL A 82 -16.81 1.27 7.19
C VAL A 82 -15.74 1.06 6.12
N VAL A 83 -14.82 0.11 6.32
CA VAL A 83 -13.80 -0.22 5.31
C VAL A 83 -14.45 -0.63 3.99
N LEU A 84 -15.47 -1.50 4.03
CA LEU A 84 -16.14 -1.96 2.82
C LEU A 84 -16.87 -0.85 2.07
N LEU A 85 -17.50 0.09 2.80
CA LEU A 85 -18.25 1.20 2.21
C LEU A 85 -17.34 2.32 1.68
N PHE A 86 -16.27 2.64 2.40
CA PHE A 86 -15.46 3.84 2.12
C PHE A 86 -14.15 3.57 1.39
N GLN A 87 -13.69 2.31 1.27
CA GLN A 87 -12.45 1.98 0.53
C GLN A 87 -12.39 2.60 -0.87
N TYR A 88 -13.46 2.50 -1.67
CA TYR A 88 -13.49 3.04 -3.03
C TYR A 88 -13.50 4.57 -3.03
N ARG A 89 -14.23 5.17 -2.08
CA ARG A 89 -14.29 6.62 -1.93
C ARG A 89 -12.94 7.19 -1.53
N LEU A 90 -12.18 6.48 -0.70
CA LEU A 90 -10.82 6.83 -0.31
C LEU A 90 -9.88 6.81 -1.51
N GLU A 91 -9.91 5.76 -2.34
CA GLU A 91 -9.09 5.67 -3.57
C GLU A 91 -9.38 6.84 -4.53
N VAL A 92 -10.67 7.16 -4.74
CA VAL A 92 -11.08 8.30 -5.57
C VAL A 92 -10.61 9.63 -4.96
N ALA A 93 -10.71 9.79 -3.64
CA ALA A 93 -10.22 11.00 -2.97
C ALA A 93 -8.70 11.17 -3.11
N GLN A 94 -7.94 10.08 -2.95
CA GLN A 94 -6.49 10.09 -3.16
C GLN A 94 -6.12 10.48 -4.59
N HIS A 95 -6.80 9.91 -5.59
CA HIS A 95 -6.62 10.24 -7.00
C HIS A 95 -6.90 11.73 -7.28
N ASN A 96 -8.04 12.24 -6.81
CA ASN A 96 -8.42 13.64 -7.03
C ASN A 96 -7.42 14.62 -6.38
N LEU A 97 -6.93 14.28 -5.18
CA LEU A 97 -5.87 15.05 -4.52
C LEU A 97 -4.57 14.99 -5.31
N PHE A 98 -4.21 13.83 -5.85
CA PHE A 98 -3.00 13.65 -6.63
C PHE A 98 -2.99 14.56 -7.86
N ILE A 99 -4.06 14.54 -8.67
CA ILE A 99 -4.22 15.41 -9.84
C ILE A 99 -4.21 16.88 -9.43
N SER A 100 -4.93 17.24 -8.36
CA SER A 100 -4.98 18.63 -7.88
C SER A 100 -3.60 19.16 -7.52
N VAL A 101 -2.73 18.33 -6.94
CA VAL A 101 -1.36 18.72 -6.59
C VAL A 101 -0.49 18.91 -7.82
N LEU A 102 -0.60 18.03 -8.82
CA LEU A 102 0.09 18.22 -10.11
C LEU A 102 -0.33 19.53 -10.78
N ALA A 103 -1.63 19.84 -10.77
CA ALA A 103 -2.16 21.09 -11.30
C ALA A 103 -1.64 22.32 -10.54
N ILE A 104 -1.58 22.27 -9.20
CA ILE A 104 -1.00 23.37 -8.38
C ILE A 104 0.50 23.55 -8.67
N ARG A 105 1.21 22.46 -8.98
CA ARG A 105 2.65 22.50 -9.30
C ARG A 105 2.96 22.88 -10.74
N ASP A 106 1.92 23.10 -11.56
CA ASP A 106 2.00 23.37 -12.99
C ASP A 106 2.87 22.34 -13.72
N VAL A 107 2.65 21.06 -13.40
CA VAL A 107 3.33 19.94 -14.04
C VAL A 107 2.35 19.20 -14.93
N ARG A 108 2.66 19.16 -16.23
CA ARG A 108 2.02 18.25 -17.16
C ARG A 108 2.84 16.99 -17.25
N VAL A 109 2.19 15.86 -17.03
CA VAL A 109 2.81 14.53 -17.18
C VAL A 109 2.64 14.13 -18.63
N GLU A 110 3.75 14.02 -19.35
CA GLU A 110 3.73 13.55 -20.74
C GLU A 110 3.69 12.02 -20.78
N PRO A 111 2.92 11.40 -21.70
CA PRO A 111 2.91 9.96 -21.87
C PRO A 111 4.29 9.45 -22.32
N VAL A 112 4.54 8.18 -22.07
CA VAL A 112 5.83 7.54 -22.39
C VAL A 112 6.04 7.51 -23.91
N THR A 113 7.21 7.97 -24.34
CA THR A 113 7.56 8.01 -25.77
C THR A 113 7.86 6.61 -26.32
N PRO A 114 7.73 6.37 -27.64
CA PRO A 114 8.06 5.08 -28.25
C PRO A 114 9.49 4.60 -27.89
N ASP A 115 10.49 5.48 -28.00
CA ASP A 115 11.89 5.19 -27.65
C ASP A 115 12.07 4.79 -26.18
N GLU A 116 11.25 5.32 -25.28
CA GLU A 116 11.27 4.93 -23.85
C GLU A 116 10.65 3.55 -23.65
N ARG A 117 9.57 3.24 -24.36
CA ARG A 117 8.94 1.91 -24.30
C ARG A 117 9.87 0.84 -24.84
N GLU A 118 10.51 1.09 -25.98
CA GLU A 118 11.52 0.20 -26.54
C GLU A 118 12.65 -0.05 -25.55
N TRP A 119 13.17 1.00 -24.92
CA TRP A 119 14.19 0.85 -23.89
C TRP A 119 13.72 0.01 -22.69
N LEU A 120 12.48 0.17 -22.23
CA LEU A 120 11.91 -0.63 -21.14
C LEU A 120 11.83 -2.11 -21.52
N GLN A 121 11.35 -2.40 -22.73
CA GLN A 121 11.16 -3.76 -23.25
C GLN A 121 12.48 -4.47 -23.53
N GLU A 122 13.45 -3.78 -24.12
CA GLU A 122 14.71 -4.39 -24.55
C GLU A 122 15.77 -4.45 -23.45
N ARG A 123 15.79 -3.46 -22.54
CA ARG A 123 16.87 -3.36 -21.54
C ARG A 123 16.41 -3.60 -20.12
N LEU A 124 15.32 -2.98 -19.68
CA LEU A 124 14.95 -3.03 -18.26
C LEU A 124 14.27 -4.36 -17.88
N ILE A 125 13.24 -4.75 -18.63
CA ILE A 125 12.45 -5.96 -18.36
C ILE A 125 13.33 -7.23 -18.37
N PRO A 126 14.23 -7.43 -19.35
CA PRO A 126 15.09 -8.62 -19.38
C PRO A 126 16.10 -8.68 -18.22
N GLN A 127 16.47 -7.55 -17.64
CA GLN A 127 17.37 -7.52 -16.47
C GLN A 127 16.66 -7.84 -15.14
N LEU A 128 15.33 -7.87 -15.16
CA LEU A 128 14.48 -8.08 -13.99
C LEU A 128 13.76 -9.45 -14.04
N VAL A 129 14.47 -10.49 -14.49
CA VAL A 129 13.96 -11.86 -14.51
C VAL A 129 13.50 -12.28 -13.11
N GLY A 130 12.25 -12.73 -13.00
CA GLY A 130 11.64 -13.13 -11.71
C GLY A 130 10.87 -12.02 -11.00
N VAL A 131 10.83 -10.79 -11.53
CA VAL A 131 9.89 -9.77 -11.07
C VAL A 131 8.47 -10.14 -11.51
N PRO A 132 7.46 -10.04 -10.63
CA PRO A 132 6.08 -10.35 -11.00
C PRO A 132 5.59 -9.40 -12.10
N ALA A 133 4.80 -9.93 -13.04
CA ALA A 133 4.16 -9.15 -14.12
C ALA A 133 3.23 -8.03 -13.61
N HIS A 134 2.82 -8.10 -12.34
CA HIS A 134 2.04 -7.07 -11.69
C HIS A 134 2.76 -6.62 -10.42
N ALA A 135 2.94 -5.31 -10.27
CA ALA A 135 3.55 -4.77 -9.06
C ALA A 135 2.67 -5.11 -7.84
N PRO A 136 3.29 -5.43 -6.69
CA PRO A 136 2.55 -5.70 -5.46
C PRO A 136 2.00 -4.38 -4.92
N MET A 137 0.86 -3.96 -5.46
CA MET A 137 0.10 -2.83 -4.97
C MET A 137 -0.86 -3.32 -3.89
N LYS A 138 -1.19 -2.44 -2.94
CA LYS A 138 -2.36 -2.62 -2.09
C LYS A 138 -3.63 -2.33 -2.93
N LYS A 139 -3.86 -3.08 -4.02
CA LYS A 139 -5.13 -3.01 -4.75
C LYS A 139 -6.16 -3.72 -3.93
N ILE A 140 -7.14 -2.99 -3.43
CA ILE A 140 -8.29 -3.62 -2.81
C ILE A 140 -9.18 -4.06 -3.95
N SER A 141 -9.14 -5.37 -4.21
CA SER A 141 -9.74 -6.02 -5.38
C SER A 141 -11.16 -5.52 -5.67
N LYS A 142 -11.38 -4.94 -6.86
CA LYS A 142 -12.70 -5.00 -7.53
C LYS A 142 -12.97 -6.44 -7.95
N LYS A 143 -13.22 -7.33 -6.98
CA LYS A 143 -13.68 -8.68 -7.27
C LYS A 143 -14.44 -9.27 -6.10
N LYS A 144 -15.75 -9.40 -6.30
CA LYS A 144 -16.58 -10.40 -5.62
C LYS A 144 -15.99 -11.77 -6.01
N LYS A 145 -15.17 -12.38 -5.16
CA LYS A 145 -14.71 -13.76 -5.37
C LYS A 145 -14.79 -14.55 -4.06
N ASN A 146 -15.59 -15.61 -4.15
CA ASN A 146 -16.12 -16.41 -3.06
C ASN A 146 -15.03 -17.08 -2.20
N GLN A 147 -15.12 -16.87 -0.88
CA GLN A 147 -15.25 -17.90 0.16
C GLN A 147 -14.63 -19.29 -0.11
N LYS A 148 -13.37 -19.37 -0.56
CA LYS A 148 -12.65 -20.67 -0.70
C LYS A 148 -11.16 -20.62 -0.32
N TYR A 149 -10.72 -19.59 0.41
CA TYR A 149 -9.34 -19.46 0.90
C TYR A 149 -9.20 -19.68 2.41
N LEU A 150 -10.27 -19.53 3.19
CA LEU A 150 -10.23 -19.78 4.64
C LEU A 150 -10.12 -21.27 5.00
N SER A 151 -10.60 -22.16 4.12
CA SER A 151 -10.58 -23.61 4.36
C SER A 151 -9.26 -24.30 3.99
N SER A 152 -8.41 -23.67 3.18
CA SER A 152 -7.11 -24.24 2.77
C SER A 152 -5.94 -23.81 3.65
N VAL A 153 -6.11 -22.79 4.50
CA VAL A 153 -5.09 -22.34 5.47
C VAL A 153 -5.22 -23.07 6.82
N LEU A 154 -6.34 -23.76 7.04
CA LEU A 154 -6.60 -24.51 8.28
C LEU A 154 -6.23 -26.00 8.19
N THR A 155 -5.73 -26.47 7.04
CA THR A 155 -5.60 -27.92 6.78
C THR A 155 -4.24 -28.27 6.14
N GLU A 156 -3.12 -28.09 6.85
CA GLU A 156 -1.96 -29.00 6.77
C GLU A 156 -0.90 -28.66 7.84
N GLY A 157 -0.63 -29.61 8.74
CA GLY A 157 0.37 -29.52 9.82
C GLY A 157 1.79 -29.85 9.33
N GLN A 158 2.87 -29.79 10.12
CA GLN A 158 3.08 -29.56 11.55
C GLN A 158 4.54 -29.06 11.72
N HIS A 159 4.79 -28.02 12.54
CA HIS A 159 6.03 -27.86 13.32
C HIS A 159 5.78 -26.91 14.51
N PRO A 160 5.55 -27.43 15.74
CA PRO A 160 5.20 -26.60 16.90
C PRO A 160 6.34 -25.70 17.45
N ILE A 161 7.61 -25.94 17.08
CA ILE A 161 8.76 -25.14 17.54
C ILE A 161 9.07 -23.92 16.64
N MET A 162 8.82 -24.01 15.32
CA MET A 162 9.02 -22.89 14.39
C MET A 162 8.00 -21.77 14.60
N ARG A 163 6.77 -22.15 14.99
CA ARG A 163 5.69 -21.23 15.33
C ARG A 163 6.01 -20.45 16.60
N TYR A 164 6.65 -21.08 17.60
CA TYR A 164 7.06 -20.41 18.84
C TYR A 164 8.20 -19.39 18.63
N ILE A 165 9.17 -19.70 17.75
CA ILE A 165 10.29 -18.81 17.37
C ILE A 165 9.81 -17.62 16.51
N LEU A 166 8.81 -17.81 15.64
CA LEU A 166 8.12 -16.74 14.90
C LEU A 166 7.20 -15.87 15.78
N THR A 167 6.61 -16.43 16.85
CA THR A 167 5.71 -15.69 17.75
C THR A 167 6.43 -14.89 18.84
N LEU A 168 7.72 -15.10 19.06
CA LEU A 168 8.51 -14.46 20.13
C LEU A 168 8.78 -12.95 19.91
N PRO A 169 9.10 -12.46 18.70
CA PRO A 169 9.33 -11.02 18.48
C PRO A 169 8.04 -10.20 18.37
N LEU A 170 6.90 -10.84 18.10
CA LEU A 170 5.71 -10.17 17.57
C LEU A 170 4.74 -9.65 18.65
N ASN A 171 4.93 -10.04 19.92
CA ASN A 171 3.97 -9.76 21.00
C ASN A 171 4.41 -8.71 22.04
N PHE A 172 5.63 -8.15 22.02
CA PHE A 172 6.11 -7.39 23.20
C PHE A 172 6.94 -6.12 23.01
N ILE A 173 6.94 -5.48 21.84
CA ILE A 173 7.48 -4.12 21.74
C ILE A 173 6.61 -3.27 20.80
N PRO A 174 5.83 -2.30 21.33
CA PRO A 174 5.02 -1.35 20.55
C PRO A 174 5.78 -0.67 19.40
N VAL A 175 7.10 -0.60 19.54
CA VAL A 175 8.03 -0.04 18.54
C VAL A 175 8.46 -1.07 17.49
N ALA A 176 8.78 -2.31 17.87
CA ALA A 176 9.27 -3.31 16.92
C ALA A 176 8.16 -3.82 15.98
N GLY A 177 6.96 -4.05 16.51
CA GLY A 177 5.81 -4.45 15.69
C GLY A 177 5.41 -3.36 14.68
N SER A 178 5.38 -2.11 15.14
CA SER A 178 5.14 -0.94 14.30
C SER A 178 6.20 -0.76 13.21
N ALA A 179 7.48 -0.93 13.55
CA ALA A 179 8.58 -0.85 12.60
C ALA A 179 8.50 -1.96 11.53
N LEU A 180 8.22 -3.20 11.95
CA LEU A 180 8.04 -4.33 11.04
C LEU A 180 6.83 -4.12 10.13
N PHE A 181 5.71 -3.64 10.67
CA PHE A 181 4.52 -3.28 9.90
C PHE A 181 4.84 -2.24 8.83
N CYS A 182 5.53 -1.16 9.20
CA CYS A 182 5.93 -0.11 8.26
C CYS A 182 6.85 -0.65 7.17
N TRP A 183 7.80 -1.51 7.56
CA TRP A 183 8.73 -2.12 6.62
C TRP A 183 8.02 -3.03 5.61
N LEU A 184 7.17 -3.94 6.07
CA LEU A 184 6.47 -4.91 5.22
C LEU A 184 5.43 -4.23 4.31
N ASN A 185 4.73 -3.20 4.80
CA ASN A 185 3.69 -2.50 4.02
C ASN A 185 4.22 -1.34 3.19
N SER A 186 5.51 -0.98 3.32
CA SER A 186 6.08 0.19 2.65
C SER A 186 5.95 0.12 1.13
N PHE A 187 6.51 -0.90 0.50
CA PHE A 187 6.54 -1.02 -0.96
C PHE A 187 5.12 -1.04 -1.56
N PRO A 188 4.17 -1.87 -1.09
CA PRO A 188 2.81 -1.86 -1.64
C PRO A 188 2.05 -0.56 -1.44
N THR A 189 2.27 0.12 -0.32
CA THR A 189 1.65 1.43 -0.03
C THR A 189 2.17 2.49 -1.00
N ALA A 190 3.49 2.55 -1.20
CA ALA A 190 4.12 3.53 -2.08
C ALA A 190 3.76 3.30 -3.56
N VAL A 191 3.78 2.04 -4.01
CA VAL A 191 3.43 1.67 -5.39
C VAL A 191 1.94 1.94 -5.67
N GLY A 192 1.05 1.67 -4.71
CA GLY A 192 -0.38 1.95 -4.86
C GLY A 192 -0.69 3.44 -5.09
N LEU A 193 0.02 4.33 -4.39
CA LEU A 193 -0.14 5.79 -4.55
C LEU A 193 0.36 6.32 -5.90
N HIS A 194 1.22 5.56 -6.59
CA HIS A 194 1.77 5.91 -7.90
C HIS A 194 1.10 5.14 -9.05
N GLU A 195 0.17 4.23 -8.77
CA GLU A 195 -0.49 3.44 -9.82
C GLU A 195 -1.08 4.33 -10.90
N HIS A 196 -1.96 5.27 -10.52
CA HIS A 196 -2.61 6.20 -11.43
C HIS A 196 -1.61 7.01 -12.28
N TYR A 197 -0.52 7.47 -11.65
CA TYR A 197 0.52 8.23 -12.35
C TYR A 197 1.18 7.41 -13.47
N TYR A 198 1.49 6.15 -13.23
CA TYR A 198 2.15 5.33 -14.23
C TYR A 198 1.19 4.71 -15.25
N SER A 199 0.01 4.27 -14.82
CA SER A 199 -0.95 3.58 -15.69
C SER A 199 -1.76 4.55 -16.52
N GLU A 200 -2.32 5.61 -15.93
CA GLU A 200 -3.23 6.52 -16.61
C GLU A 200 -2.51 7.72 -17.22
N LEU A 201 -1.59 8.36 -16.49
CA LEU A 201 -0.90 9.55 -17.00
C LEU A 201 0.26 9.19 -17.94
N LYS A 202 1.09 8.21 -17.56
CA LYS A 202 2.21 7.73 -18.40
C LYS A 202 1.79 6.67 -19.42
N GLY A 203 0.69 5.95 -19.19
CA GLY A 203 0.19 4.93 -20.12
C GLY A 203 1.03 3.63 -20.14
N LEU A 204 1.68 3.27 -19.03
CA LEU A 204 2.48 2.04 -18.96
C LEU A 204 1.61 0.79 -18.89
N THR A 205 2.08 -0.30 -19.48
CA THR A 205 1.49 -1.62 -19.25
C THR A 205 1.76 -2.10 -17.82
N PRO A 206 0.98 -3.06 -17.28
CA PRO A 206 1.21 -3.58 -15.93
C PRO A 206 2.61 -4.17 -15.72
N GLU A 207 3.18 -4.77 -16.76
CA GLU A 207 4.53 -5.35 -16.75
C GLU A 207 5.61 -4.27 -16.72
N GLU A 208 5.49 -3.26 -17.60
CA GLU A 208 6.39 -2.10 -17.63
C GLU A 208 6.35 -1.34 -16.30
N PHE A 209 5.15 -1.12 -15.76
CA PHE A 209 4.95 -0.50 -14.47
C PHE A 209 5.67 -1.28 -13.37
N SER A 210 5.49 -2.61 -13.32
CA SER A 210 6.15 -3.48 -12.34
C SER A 210 7.67 -3.39 -12.44
N ALA A 211 8.22 -3.46 -13.66
CA ALA A 211 9.65 -3.32 -13.89
C ALA A 211 10.19 -1.96 -13.39
N VAL A 212 9.50 -0.86 -13.70
CA VAL A 212 9.90 0.49 -13.29
C VAL A 212 9.90 0.67 -11.78
N VAL A 213 8.88 0.18 -11.07
CA VAL A 213 8.83 0.32 -9.60
C VAL A 213 9.82 -0.60 -8.90
N HIS A 214 10.06 -1.80 -9.42
CA HIS A 214 11.07 -2.71 -8.88
C HIS A 214 12.49 -2.21 -9.11
N ALA A 215 12.76 -1.59 -10.26
CA ALA A 215 14.01 -0.90 -10.53
C ALA A 215 14.31 0.22 -9.51
N LYS A 216 13.25 0.84 -8.98
CA LYS A 216 13.29 1.92 -7.97
C LYS A 216 12.87 1.43 -6.57
N LYS A 217 12.95 0.12 -6.30
CA LYS A 217 12.45 -0.48 -5.05
C LYS A 217 12.97 0.23 -3.79
N PRO A 218 14.28 0.57 -3.65
CA PRO A 218 14.75 1.29 -2.47
C PRO A 218 14.05 2.64 -2.25
N GLN A 219 13.80 3.40 -3.31
CA GLN A 219 13.10 4.69 -3.22
C GLN A 219 11.65 4.52 -2.76
N TYR A 220 10.93 3.56 -3.35
CA TYR A 220 9.56 3.23 -2.95
C TYR A 220 9.49 2.69 -1.51
N GLN A 221 10.48 1.89 -1.09
CA GLN A 221 10.59 1.39 0.28
C GLN A 221 10.72 2.56 1.27
N HIS A 222 11.63 3.51 1.02
CA HIS A 222 11.85 4.66 1.90
C HIS A 222 10.64 5.61 1.97
N PHE A 223 9.97 5.86 0.84
CA PHE A 223 8.69 6.60 0.84
C PHE A 223 7.64 5.85 1.67
N GLY A 224 7.49 4.56 1.40
CA GLY A 224 6.47 3.72 1.97
C GLY A 224 6.59 3.50 3.48
N VAL A 225 7.81 3.47 4.02
CA VAL A 225 8.04 3.34 5.47
C VAL A 225 7.41 4.52 6.21
N VAL A 226 7.67 5.75 5.75
CA VAL A 226 7.12 6.96 6.36
C VAL A 226 5.61 7.05 6.11
N ALA A 227 5.16 6.74 4.89
CA ALA A 227 3.74 6.71 4.56
C ALA A 227 2.96 5.66 5.38
N SER A 228 3.57 4.51 5.69
CA SER A 228 2.94 3.48 6.52
C SER A 228 2.93 3.86 8.00
N ALA A 229 3.94 4.61 8.48
CA ALA A 229 3.98 5.12 9.85
C ALA A 229 2.83 6.10 10.12
N PHE A 230 2.40 6.86 9.12
CA PHE A 230 1.22 7.72 9.18
C PHE A 230 -0.08 6.94 9.43
N SER A 231 -0.17 5.70 8.93
CA SER A 231 -1.32 4.82 9.19
C SER A 231 -1.35 4.26 10.61
N LEU A 232 -0.29 4.43 11.40
CA LEU A 232 -0.23 3.96 12.80
C LEU A 232 -0.83 4.96 13.78
N VAL A 233 -1.09 6.20 13.37
CA VAL A 233 -1.63 7.25 14.27
C VAL A 233 -3.15 7.09 14.34
N PRO A 234 -3.71 6.58 15.45
CA PRO A 234 -5.14 6.35 15.54
C PRO A 234 -5.90 7.67 15.50
N GLY A 235 -7.02 7.71 14.77
CA GLY A 235 -7.91 8.87 14.68
C GLY A 235 -7.45 9.96 13.69
N LEU A 236 -6.18 9.98 13.29
CA LEU A 236 -5.67 10.87 12.23
C LEU A 236 -5.31 10.11 10.95
N ASP A 237 -5.33 8.78 10.98
CA ASP A 237 -4.96 7.89 9.89
C ASP A 237 -5.66 8.25 8.57
N VAL A 238 -6.97 8.52 8.58
CA VAL A 238 -7.72 8.89 7.37
C VAL A 238 -7.16 10.14 6.69
N ILE A 239 -6.90 11.19 7.48
CA ILE A 239 -6.33 12.44 6.96
C ILE A 239 -4.89 12.19 6.50
N LEU A 240 -4.10 11.46 7.29
CA LEU A 240 -2.70 11.20 6.96
C LEU A 240 -2.54 10.33 5.70
N ILE A 241 -3.43 9.37 5.46
CA ILE A 241 -3.50 8.58 4.22
C ILE A 241 -3.78 9.46 3.00
N LEU A 242 -4.61 10.51 3.16
CA LEU A 242 -4.84 11.50 2.09
C LEU A 242 -3.62 12.40 1.89
N THR A 243 -2.93 12.80 2.96
CA THR A 243 -1.66 13.55 2.83
C THR A 243 -0.54 12.74 2.20
N ASN A 244 -0.55 11.40 2.33
CA ASN A 244 0.37 10.52 1.62
C ASN A 244 0.17 10.61 0.10
N ALA A 245 -1.07 10.74 -0.38
CA ALA A 245 -1.35 10.96 -1.80
C ALA A 245 -0.82 12.31 -2.29
N VAL A 246 -0.95 13.36 -1.47
CA VAL A 246 -0.33 14.68 -1.75
C VAL A 246 1.20 14.57 -1.81
N GLY A 247 1.82 13.84 -0.87
CA GLY A 247 3.26 13.59 -0.85
C GLY A 247 3.74 12.81 -2.08
N ALA A 248 2.99 11.79 -2.49
CA ALA A 248 3.25 11.02 -3.70
C ALA A 248 3.17 11.90 -4.96
N ALA A 249 2.15 12.76 -5.05
CA ALA A 249 2.03 13.70 -6.17
C ALA A 249 3.16 14.73 -6.23
N LEU A 250 3.63 15.23 -5.08
CA LEU A 250 4.81 16.08 -5.01
C LEU A 250 6.06 15.33 -5.49
N TRP A 251 6.20 14.07 -5.12
CA TRP A 251 7.31 13.23 -5.59
C TRP A 251 7.26 13.04 -7.11
N ALA A 252 6.09 12.70 -7.66
CA ALA A 252 5.90 12.56 -9.09
C ALA A 252 6.17 13.88 -9.85
N ALA A 253 5.69 15.02 -9.32
CA ALA A 253 5.95 16.33 -9.89
C ALA A 253 7.46 16.66 -9.95
N ASP A 254 8.20 16.37 -8.88
CA ASP A 254 9.65 16.59 -8.84
C ASP A 254 10.40 15.61 -9.76
N MET A 255 9.89 14.38 -9.94
CA MET A 255 10.43 13.42 -10.91
C MET A 255 10.29 13.95 -12.34
N GLU A 256 9.13 14.47 -12.71
CA GLU A 256 8.91 15.04 -14.05
C GLU A 256 9.78 16.29 -14.27
N LYS A 257 9.87 17.20 -13.29
CA LYS A 257 10.72 18.41 -13.41
C LYS A 257 12.22 18.13 -13.47
N THR A 258 12.69 17.11 -12.75
CA THR A 258 14.14 16.84 -12.61
C THR A 258 14.64 15.80 -13.61
N GLN A 259 13.77 14.90 -14.09
CA GLN A 259 14.17 13.73 -14.88
C GLN A 259 13.50 13.66 -16.26
N GLY A 260 12.46 14.45 -16.54
CA GLY A 260 11.82 14.63 -17.87
C GLY A 260 11.29 13.37 -18.57
N THR A 261 11.63 12.17 -18.09
CA THR A 261 11.50 10.88 -18.78
C THR A 261 11.61 9.76 -17.74
N ILE A 262 11.02 8.59 -18.01
CA ILE A 262 11.13 7.38 -17.15
C ILE A 262 12.59 6.97 -16.95
N LYS A 263 13.45 7.40 -17.88
CA LYS A 263 14.92 7.40 -17.90
C LYS A 263 15.53 8.15 -16.70
N SER A 264 15.34 7.64 -15.49
CA SER A 264 16.03 8.20 -14.32
C SER A 264 17.53 7.90 -14.40
N LYS A 265 18.36 8.94 -14.53
CA LYS A 265 19.83 8.89 -14.68
C LYS A 265 20.55 7.86 -13.78
N TRP A 266 20.02 7.56 -12.59
CA TRP A 266 20.64 6.68 -11.57
C TRP A 266 20.21 5.22 -11.62
N ALA A 267 18.96 4.92 -12.01
CA ALA A 267 18.58 3.54 -12.29
C ALA A 267 19.29 3.09 -13.58
N LEU A 268 19.30 3.96 -14.59
CA LEU A 268 19.99 3.75 -15.85
C LEU A 268 21.47 3.47 -15.64
N GLU A 269 22.22 4.30 -14.92
CA GLU A 269 23.65 4.08 -14.71
C GLU A 269 23.94 2.76 -13.96
N LYS A 270 23.05 2.34 -13.04
CA LYS A 270 23.20 1.09 -12.30
C LYS A 270 22.94 -0.15 -13.17
N PHE A 271 21.95 -0.10 -14.06
CA PHE A 271 21.57 -1.19 -14.95
C PHE A 271 22.44 -1.24 -16.23
N ASP A 272 22.88 -0.08 -16.73
CA ASP A 272 23.75 0.06 -17.90
C ASP A 272 25.21 -0.31 -17.59
N LYS A 273 25.71 0.01 -16.38
CA LYS A 273 27.01 -0.52 -15.88
C LYS A 273 26.90 -1.96 -15.34
N GLY A 274 25.69 -2.50 -15.29
CA GLY A 274 25.30 -3.69 -14.55
C GLY A 274 25.05 -4.91 -15.39
N GLY A 275 25.85 -5.18 -16.43
CA GLY A 275 25.91 -6.47 -17.15
C GLY A 275 26.33 -7.67 -16.28
N ARG A 276 25.91 -7.71 -15.01
CA ARG A 276 25.93 -8.88 -14.15
C ARG A 276 24.49 -9.31 -13.92
N SER A 277 24.13 -10.37 -14.63
CA SER A 277 22.99 -11.25 -14.38
C SER A 277 22.66 -11.28 -12.89
N TYR A 278 21.48 -10.79 -12.50
CA TYR A 278 20.92 -11.13 -11.21
C TYR A 278 20.79 -12.64 -11.20
N GLY A 279 21.55 -13.26 -10.30
CA GLY A 279 21.82 -14.69 -10.29
C GLY A 279 20.61 -15.52 -10.66
N THR A 280 20.71 -16.21 -11.79
CA THR A 280 19.99 -17.45 -11.97
C THR A 280 20.30 -18.29 -10.74
N PHE A 281 19.25 -18.61 -9.97
CA PHE A 281 19.32 -19.67 -8.99
C PHE A 281 19.76 -20.91 -9.79
N ARG A 282 21.03 -21.28 -9.69
CA ARG A 282 21.52 -22.53 -10.29
C ARG A 282 20.63 -23.63 -9.72
N PRO A 283 19.88 -24.38 -10.55
CA PRO A 283 19.39 -25.66 -10.06
C PRO A 283 20.64 -26.45 -9.67
N SER A 284 20.67 -26.93 -8.43
CA SER A 284 21.71 -27.84 -7.98
C SER A 284 21.69 -29.06 -8.91
N SER A 285 22.68 -29.16 -9.78
CA SER A 285 22.95 -30.38 -10.52
C SER A 285 23.37 -31.44 -9.51
N SER A 286 22.39 -32.25 -9.08
CA SER A 286 22.62 -33.56 -8.47
C SER A 286 23.47 -34.40 -9.42
N GLY A 287 24.52 -35.00 -8.87
CA GLY A 287 25.58 -35.65 -9.61
C GLY A 287 25.12 -36.83 -10.47
N GLU A 288 25.79 -36.97 -11.59
CA GLU A 288 25.80 -38.17 -12.40
C GLU A 288 27.26 -38.59 -12.53
N SER A 289 27.65 -39.54 -11.68
CA SER A 289 28.94 -40.20 -11.67
C SER A 289 28.95 -41.28 -12.76
N SER A 290 29.59 -41.00 -13.89
CA SER A 290 29.99 -42.02 -14.86
C SER A 290 31.34 -42.61 -14.44
N HIS A 291 31.29 -43.85 -13.97
CA HIS A 291 32.44 -44.72 -13.80
C HIS A 291 33.06 -45.07 -15.15
N CYS A 292 34.38 -44.92 -15.25
CA CYS A 292 35.26 -45.92 -15.86
C CYS A 292 35.71 -46.90 -14.76
#